data_AF-A0A6M5UKT5-F1
#
_entry.id   AF-A0A6M5UKT5-F1
#
_cell.length_a   1.000
_cell.length_b   1.000
_cell.length_c   1.000
_cell.angle_alpha   90.00
_cell.angle_beta   90.00
_cell.angle_gamma   90.00
#
_symmetry.space_group_name_H-M   'P 1'
#
loop_
_entity.id
_entity.type
_entity.pdbx_description
1 polymer ?
#
loop_
_entity_poly.entity_id
_entity_poly.type
_entity_poly.pdbx_seq_one_letter_code
_entity_poly.pdbx_strand_id
1 'polypeptide(L)'
;MFRQSRFRWVPEDPMSIALAWTRGRLEYQTVADLRFLDARLGELREFASGVDDAMLAPLREAEARCSDEEWQSGLRLVGLAPRDVKVLRYSAPREIVPHRDAARALDGIPIPNPFSQVWELRQVRSMYRAAEDLLEDTFCDLVLELEPARGWVYLADQTQLHTSARTLQQRVQDQRSARGEPGDARRTPVQRYL
;
A
#
# COMPACT_ATOMS: atom_id res chain seq x y z
N MET A 1 -19.20 12.57 9.77
CA MET A 1 -17.89 11.98 10.16
C MET A 1 -17.93 10.51 9.80
N PHE A 2 -17.19 10.08 8.77
CA PHE A 2 -17.13 8.68 8.33
C PHE A 2 -16.33 7.86 9.37
N ARG A 3 -16.96 7.48 10.48
CA ARG A 3 -16.32 6.66 11.53
C ARG A 3 -16.46 5.16 11.30
N GLN A 4 -17.22 4.76 10.28
CA GLN A 4 -17.52 3.37 10.00
C GLN A 4 -17.42 3.15 8.50
N SER A 5 -16.42 2.40 8.07
CA SER A 5 -16.41 1.74 6.77
C SER A 5 -17.13 0.40 6.87
N ARG A 6 -17.80 0.02 5.79
CA ARG A 6 -18.35 -1.33 5.62
C ARG A 6 -17.25 -2.34 5.29
N PHE A 7 -16.23 -1.92 4.56
CA PHE A 7 -15.01 -2.69 4.32
C PHE A 7 -14.12 -2.72 5.56
N ARG A 8 -14.29 -3.77 6.36
CA ARG A 8 -13.43 -4.05 7.51
C ARG A 8 -12.43 -5.14 7.19
N TRP A 9 -11.22 -4.97 7.67
CA TRP A 9 -10.18 -5.98 7.60
C TRP A 9 -9.51 -6.14 8.97
N VAL A 10 -9.08 -7.36 9.25
CA VAL A 10 -8.39 -7.78 10.47
C VAL A 10 -6.93 -8.10 10.13
N PRO A 11 -6.02 -8.22 11.12
CA PRO A 11 -4.59 -8.45 10.86
C PRO A 11 -4.30 -9.69 9.99
N GLU A 12 -5.19 -10.68 10.01
CA GLU A 12 -5.12 -11.89 9.20
C GLU A 12 -5.31 -11.62 7.70
N ASP A 13 -6.02 -10.55 7.30
CA ASP A 13 -6.25 -10.25 5.89
C ASP A 13 -4.95 -9.76 5.19
N PRO A 14 -4.23 -8.74 5.70
CA PRO A 14 -2.92 -8.36 5.17
C PRO A 14 -1.90 -9.50 5.21
N MET A 15 -1.92 -10.33 6.25
CA MET A 15 -1.06 -11.51 6.34
C MET A 15 -1.38 -12.52 5.23
N SER A 16 -2.66 -12.82 5.02
CA SER A 16 -3.10 -13.71 3.95
C SER A 16 -2.70 -13.19 2.56
N ILE A 17 -2.76 -11.88 2.35
CA ILE A 17 -2.27 -11.24 1.12
C ILE A 17 -0.76 -11.45 1.00
N ALA A 18 0.03 -11.06 2.00
CA ALA A 18 1.48 -11.22 1.99
C ALA A 18 1.89 -12.67 1.67
N LEU A 19 1.25 -13.64 2.31
CA LEU A 19 1.47 -15.07 2.06
C LEU A 19 1.06 -15.50 0.66
N ALA A 20 -0.07 -15.04 0.13
CA ALA A 20 -0.47 -15.37 -1.24
C ALA A 20 0.58 -14.90 -2.26
N TRP A 21 1.10 -13.68 -2.06
CA TRP A 21 2.14 -13.10 -2.91
C TRP A 21 3.50 -13.80 -2.77
N THR A 22 3.82 -14.32 -1.59
CA THR A 22 5.05 -15.09 -1.35
C THR A 22 4.90 -16.59 -1.55
N ARG A 23 3.73 -17.05 -2.04
CA ARG A 23 3.39 -18.48 -2.22
C ARG A 23 3.47 -19.29 -0.93
N GLY A 24 3.09 -18.68 0.19
CA GLY A 24 3.04 -19.29 1.52
C GLY A 24 4.41 -19.42 2.19
N ARG A 25 5.46 -18.80 1.64
CA ARG A 25 6.79 -18.85 2.22
C ARG A 25 6.88 -17.98 3.48
N LEU A 26 7.50 -18.52 4.52
CA LEU A 26 7.66 -17.88 5.83
C LEU A 26 9.12 -17.57 6.18
N GLU A 27 10.06 -18.32 5.63
CA GLU A 27 11.48 -18.19 5.96
C GLU A 27 12.30 -17.75 4.75
N TYR A 28 13.15 -16.75 4.98
CA TYR A 28 14.02 -16.13 3.99
C TYR A 28 15.40 -15.97 4.61
N GLN A 29 16.44 -16.45 3.93
CA GLN A 29 17.79 -16.51 4.50
C GLN A 29 18.87 -16.22 3.46
N THR A 30 18.50 -16.10 2.18
CA THR A 30 19.47 -16.02 1.09
C THR A 30 19.32 -14.76 0.27
N VAL A 31 20.35 -14.44 -0.49
CA VAL A 31 20.32 -13.36 -1.47
C VAL A 31 19.25 -13.60 -2.55
N ALA A 32 19.00 -14.85 -2.93
CA ALA A 32 17.92 -15.19 -3.86
C ALA A 32 16.55 -14.86 -3.27
N ASP A 33 16.40 -15.03 -1.96
CA ASP A 33 15.18 -14.68 -1.23
C ASP A 33 14.95 -13.17 -1.19
N LEU A 34 16.03 -12.40 -1.01
CA LEU A 34 15.99 -10.94 -1.08
C LEU A 34 15.47 -10.46 -2.44
N ARG A 35 15.99 -11.04 -3.53
CA ARG A 35 15.53 -10.76 -4.91
C ARG A 35 14.06 -11.11 -5.10
N PHE A 36 13.66 -12.26 -4.57
CA PHE A 36 12.29 -12.72 -4.64
C PHE A 36 11.35 -11.74 -3.92
N LEU A 37 11.68 -11.33 -2.69
CA LEU A 37 10.89 -10.39 -1.91
C LEU A 37 10.76 -9.03 -2.61
N ASP A 38 11.84 -8.50 -3.17
CA ASP A 38 11.81 -7.21 -3.87
C ASP A 38 10.88 -7.25 -5.10
N ALA A 39 10.95 -8.33 -5.89
CA ALA A 39 10.07 -8.54 -7.03
C ALA A 39 8.60 -8.68 -6.61
N ARG A 40 8.31 -9.51 -5.60
CA ARG A 40 6.95 -9.70 -5.09
C ARG A 40 6.36 -8.41 -4.56
N LEU A 41 7.16 -7.58 -3.90
CA LEU A 41 6.73 -6.29 -3.38
C LEU A 41 6.43 -5.29 -4.51
N GLY A 42 7.26 -5.27 -5.56
CA GLY A 42 7.00 -4.47 -6.76
C GLY A 42 5.66 -4.85 -7.42
N GLU A 43 5.44 -6.14 -7.66
CA GLU A 43 4.20 -6.62 -8.27
C GLU A 43 2.98 -6.40 -7.37
N LEU A 44 3.11 -6.54 -6.04
CA LEU A 44 2.02 -6.23 -5.10
C LEU A 44 1.65 -4.75 -5.14
N ARG A 45 2.64 -3.85 -5.19
CA ARG A 45 2.42 -2.40 -5.27
C ARG A 45 1.71 -2.02 -6.57
N GLU A 46 2.13 -2.60 -7.68
CA GLU A 46 1.49 -2.42 -8.99
C GLU A 46 0.04 -2.93 -9.01
N PHE A 47 -0.20 -4.09 -8.40
CA PHE A 47 -1.56 -4.58 -8.26
C PHE A 47 -2.41 -3.64 -7.38
N ALA A 48 -1.87 -3.21 -6.23
CA ALA A 48 -2.56 -2.35 -5.28
C ALA A 48 -2.84 -0.94 -5.85
N SER A 49 -2.04 -0.43 -6.79
CA SER A 49 -2.31 0.84 -7.45
C SER A 49 -3.58 0.80 -8.30
N GLY A 50 -4.06 -0.37 -8.71
CA GLY A 50 -5.37 -0.50 -9.34
C GLY A 50 -6.53 -0.08 -8.41
N VAL A 51 -6.35 -0.12 -7.09
CA VAL A 51 -7.31 0.44 -6.13
C VAL A 51 -7.27 1.97 -6.16
N ASP A 52 -6.07 2.54 -6.27
CA ASP A 52 -5.85 3.99 -6.38
C ASP A 52 -6.52 4.54 -7.67
N ASP A 53 -6.38 3.81 -8.78
CA ASP A 53 -7.04 4.14 -10.05
C ASP A 53 -8.57 4.07 -9.95
N ALA A 54 -9.10 3.08 -9.22
CA ALA A 54 -10.54 2.94 -9.00
C ALA A 54 -11.15 4.14 -8.25
N MET A 55 -10.36 4.91 -7.49
CA MET A 55 -10.83 6.13 -6.81
C MET A 55 -11.07 7.28 -7.79
N LEU A 56 -10.48 7.27 -8.99
CA LEU A 56 -10.53 8.41 -9.91
C LEU A 56 -11.94 8.70 -10.42
N ALA A 57 -12.73 7.67 -10.72
CA ALA A 57 -14.11 7.84 -11.20
C ALA A 57 -15.00 8.56 -10.16
N PRO A 58 -15.11 8.08 -8.90
CA PRO A 58 -15.91 8.80 -7.90
C PRO A 58 -15.32 10.17 -7.54
N LEU A 59 -13.99 10.35 -7.56
CA LEU A 59 -13.38 11.67 -7.35
C LEU A 59 -13.77 12.66 -8.45
N ARG A 60 -13.80 12.24 -9.72
CA ARG A 60 -14.28 13.08 -10.84
C ARG A 60 -15.76 13.40 -10.72
N GLU A 61 -16.58 12.43 -10.31
CA GLU A 61 -18.01 12.61 -10.11
C GLU A 61 -18.31 13.62 -8.99
N ALA A 62 -17.59 13.54 -7.87
CA ALA A 62 -17.73 14.51 -6.78
C ALA A 62 -17.25 15.92 -7.19
N GLU A 63 -16.10 16.06 -7.85
CA GLU A 63 -15.61 17.36 -8.32
C GLU A 63 -16.58 18.01 -9.31
N ALA A 64 -17.26 17.24 -10.16
CA ALA A 64 -18.24 17.75 -11.10
C ALA A 64 -19.59 18.18 -10.48
N ARG A 65 -19.92 17.68 -9.28
CA ARG A 65 -21.22 17.92 -8.63
C ARG A 65 -21.16 18.88 -7.44
N CYS A 66 -19.98 19.07 -6.86
CA CYS A 66 -19.76 19.93 -5.70
C CYS A 66 -19.24 21.31 -6.12
N SER A 67 -19.54 22.32 -5.31
CA SER A 67 -18.75 23.55 -5.31
C SER A 67 -17.31 23.28 -4.86
N ASP A 68 -16.38 24.20 -5.15
CA ASP A 68 -14.98 24.06 -4.72
C ASP A 68 -14.85 23.87 -3.20
N GLU A 69 -15.64 24.56 -2.39
CA GLU A 69 -15.60 24.45 -0.93
C GLU A 69 -16.09 23.08 -0.42
N GLU A 70 -17.17 22.57 -1.02
CA GLU A 70 -17.72 21.24 -0.72
C GLU A 70 -16.76 20.14 -1.16
N TRP A 71 -16.12 20.29 -2.32
CA TRP A 71 -15.11 19.37 -2.82
C TRP A 71 -13.92 19.27 -1.86
N GLN A 72 -13.34 20.41 -1.46
CA GLN A 72 -12.24 20.48 -0.50
C GLN A 72 -12.62 19.87 0.86
N SER A 73 -13.83 20.17 1.33
CA SER A 73 -14.33 19.62 2.59
C SER A 73 -14.57 18.11 2.51
N GLY A 74 -15.11 17.63 1.40
CA GLY A 74 -15.30 16.20 1.13
C GLY A 74 -13.98 15.43 1.06
N LEU A 75 -12.96 15.98 0.39
CA LEU A 75 -11.61 15.40 0.38
C LEU A 75 -11.05 15.23 1.79
N ARG A 76 -11.14 16.29 2.61
CA ARG A 76 -10.70 16.21 4.02
C ARG A 76 -11.48 15.16 4.81
N LEU A 77 -12.79 15.01 4.57
CA LEU A 77 -13.61 14.01 5.23
C LEU A 77 -13.21 12.57 4.89
N VAL A 78 -12.68 12.36 3.69
CA VAL A 78 -12.14 11.07 3.26
C VAL A 78 -10.63 10.99 3.44
N GLY A 79 -10.02 11.88 4.23
CA GLY A 79 -8.59 11.88 4.56
C GLY A 79 -7.65 12.08 3.37
N LEU A 80 -8.09 12.83 2.35
CA LEU A 80 -7.28 13.22 1.20
C LEU A 80 -7.06 14.73 1.18
N ALA A 81 -5.91 15.14 0.68
CA ALA A 81 -5.61 16.51 0.27
C ALA A 81 -5.74 16.65 -1.26
N PRO A 82 -5.94 17.87 -1.79
CA PRO A 82 -5.99 18.10 -3.24
C PRO A 82 -4.73 17.65 -3.98
N ARG A 83 -3.58 17.71 -3.30
CA ARG A 83 -2.31 17.21 -3.85
C ARG A 83 -2.35 15.70 -4.10
N ASP A 84 -3.00 14.93 -3.24
CA ASP A 84 -3.11 13.48 -3.39
C ASP A 84 -3.91 13.15 -4.66
N VAL A 85 -5.01 13.87 -4.91
CA VAL A 85 -5.81 13.72 -6.13
C VAL A 85 -4.99 14.06 -7.38
N LYS A 86 -4.13 15.08 -7.32
CA LYS A 86 -3.23 15.40 -8.44
C LYS A 86 -2.23 14.29 -8.72
N VAL A 87 -1.66 13.68 -7.67
CA VAL A 87 -0.74 12.54 -7.81
C VAL A 87 -1.46 11.34 -8.42
N LEU A 88 -2.65 11.00 -7.90
CA LEU A 88 -3.48 9.92 -8.46
C LEU A 88 -3.76 10.13 -9.95
N ARG A 89 -4.13 11.35 -10.36
CA ARG A 89 -4.39 11.67 -11.77
C ARG A 89 -3.13 11.60 -12.64
N TYR A 90 -1.99 12.02 -12.11
CA TYR A 90 -0.72 12.01 -12.83
C TYR A 90 -0.21 10.59 -13.07
N SER A 91 -0.39 9.71 -12.08
CA SER A 91 0.05 8.31 -12.13
C SER A 91 -0.95 7.36 -12.80
N ALA A 92 -2.15 7.85 -13.13
CA ALA A 92 -3.20 7.04 -13.70
C ALA A 92 -2.81 6.44 -15.08
N PRO A 93 -3.07 5.15 -15.32
CA PRO A 93 -2.90 4.57 -16.64
C PRO A 93 -3.92 5.18 -17.61
N ARG A 94 -3.62 5.08 -18.92
CA ARG A 94 -4.55 5.54 -19.98
C ARG A 94 -5.87 4.77 -19.95
N GLU A 95 -5.81 3.50 -19.58
CA GLU A 95 -6.95 2.61 -19.45
C GLU A 95 -6.95 2.01 -18.04
N ILE A 96 -8.07 2.20 -17.32
CA ILE A 96 -8.23 1.71 -15.96
C ILE A 96 -8.88 0.33 -16.04
N VAL A 97 -8.14 -0.70 -15.65
CA VAL A 97 -8.66 -2.06 -15.56
C VAL A 97 -9.40 -2.23 -14.23
N PRO A 98 -10.60 -2.85 -14.21
CA PRO A 98 -11.33 -3.07 -12.97
C PRO A 98 -10.53 -3.90 -11.95
N HIS A 99 -10.28 -3.32 -10.77
CA HIS A 99 -9.64 -4.03 -9.67
C HIS A 99 -10.68 -4.85 -8.88
N ARG A 100 -10.53 -6.18 -8.84
CA ARG A 100 -11.53 -7.10 -8.27
C ARG A 100 -11.96 -6.76 -6.83
N ASP A 101 -10.99 -6.42 -5.98
CA ASP A 101 -11.26 -6.15 -4.56
C ASP A 101 -11.82 -4.75 -4.34
N ALA A 102 -11.57 -3.83 -5.29
CA ALA A 102 -12.19 -2.51 -5.31
C ALA A 102 -13.66 -2.66 -5.71
N ALA A 103 -13.95 -3.40 -6.78
CA ALA A 103 -15.31 -3.69 -7.21
C ALA A 103 -16.12 -4.37 -6.10
N ARG A 104 -15.54 -5.38 -5.43
CA ARG A 104 -16.17 -6.07 -4.30
C ARG A 104 -16.45 -5.14 -3.12
N ALA A 105 -15.56 -4.21 -2.80
CA ALA A 105 -15.76 -3.27 -1.70
C ALA A 105 -16.85 -2.23 -1.98
N LEU A 106 -17.06 -1.90 -3.26
CA LEU A 106 -18.13 -1.00 -3.69
C LEU A 106 -19.48 -1.72 -3.83
N ASP A 107 -19.48 -3.05 -3.93
CA ASP A 107 -20.70 -3.85 -4.00
C ASP A 107 -21.46 -3.79 -2.65
N GLY A 108 -22.76 -3.52 -2.72
CA GLY A 108 -23.62 -3.43 -1.53
C GLY A 108 -23.55 -2.12 -0.73
N ILE A 109 -23.01 -1.03 -1.29
CA ILE A 109 -23.16 0.32 -0.70
C ILE A 109 -24.60 0.81 -0.92
N PRO A 110 -25.42 1.02 0.13
CA PRO A 110 -26.86 1.30 -0.02
C PRO A 110 -27.19 2.62 -0.71
N ILE A 111 -26.34 3.64 -0.53
CA ILE A 111 -26.46 4.96 -1.18
C ILE A 111 -25.06 5.40 -1.59
N PRO A 112 -24.65 5.16 -2.85
CA PRO A 112 -23.27 5.35 -3.28
C PRO A 112 -22.99 6.82 -3.56
N ASN A 113 -22.84 7.66 -2.52
CA ASN A 113 -22.23 8.98 -2.75
C ASN A 113 -20.73 8.82 -3.05
N PRO A 114 -20.13 9.67 -3.91
CA PRO A 114 -18.78 9.40 -4.40
C PRO A 114 -17.72 9.44 -3.30
N PHE A 115 -17.87 10.30 -2.28
CA PHE A 115 -16.96 10.32 -1.13
C PHE A 115 -17.02 9.04 -0.29
N SER A 116 -18.20 8.42 -0.14
CA SER A 116 -18.31 7.13 0.54
C SER A 116 -17.64 6.02 -0.26
N GLN A 117 -17.74 6.04 -1.59
CA GLN A 117 -17.01 5.10 -2.43
C GLN A 117 -15.50 5.26 -2.25
N VAL A 118 -14.98 6.50 -2.32
CA VAL A 118 -13.56 6.79 -2.07
C VAL A 118 -13.14 6.33 -0.67
N TRP A 119 -13.98 6.56 0.33
CA TRP A 119 -13.73 6.10 1.69
C TRP A 119 -13.55 4.59 1.78
N GLU A 120 -14.44 3.80 1.17
CA GLU A 120 -14.35 2.34 1.15
C GLU A 120 -13.09 1.87 0.38
N LEU A 121 -12.79 2.48 -0.77
CA LEU A 121 -11.59 2.16 -1.55
C LEU A 121 -10.31 2.46 -0.77
N ARG A 122 -10.27 3.53 0.03
CA ARG A 122 -9.12 3.81 0.92
C ARG A 122 -8.94 2.73 1.97
N GLN A 123 -10.01 2.12 2.46
CA GLN A 123 -9.88 0.99 3.39
C GLN A 123 -9.30 -0.24 2.70
N VAL A 124 -9.71 -0.54 1.47
CA VAL A 124 -9.08 -1.58 0.65
C VAL A 124 -7.59 -1.28 0.43
N ARG A 125 -7.25 -0.04 0.06
CA ARG A 125 -5.85 0.39 -0.15
C ARG A 125 -5.02 0.27 1.13
N SER A 126 -5.61 0.59 2.28
CA SER A 126 -4.94 0.46 3.59
C SER A 126 -4.63 -0.99 3.97
N MET A 127 -5.50 -1.94 3.61
CA MET A 127 -5.26 -3.37 3.79
C MET A 127 -4.06 -3.83 2.96
N TYR A 128 -4.02 -3.45 1.68
CA TYR A 128 -2.86 -3.74 0.81
C TYR A 128 -1.61 -3.05 1.31
N ARG A 129 -1.71 -1.83 1.82
CA ARG A 129 -0.57 -1.14 2.41
C ARG A 129 -0.02 -1.88 3.62
N ALA A 130 -0.89 -2.42 4.47
CA ALA A 130 -0.45 -3.24 5.59
C ALA A 130 0.25 -4.54 5.12
N ALA A 131 -0.18 -5.13 3.99
CA ALA A 131 0.49 -6.29 3.40
C ALA A 131 1.85 -5.92 2.79
N GLU A 132 1.93 -4.77 2.10
CA GLU A 132 3.20 -4.20 1.62
C GLU A 132 4.17 -3.97 2.78
N ASP A 133 3.69 -3.41 3.89
CA ASP A 133 4.51 -3.16 5.09
C ASP A 133 5.05 -4.48 5.67
N LEU A 134 4.27 -5.58 5.71
CA LEU A 134 4.76 -6.88 6.17
C LEU A 134 5.89 -7.43 5.29
N LEU A 135 5.76 -7.31 3.97
CA LEU A 135 6.79 -7.74 3.02
C LEU A 135 8.03 -6.83 3.06
N GLU A 136 7.83 -5.52 3.25
CA GLU A 136 8.89 -4.52 3.43
C GLU A 136 9.67 -4.74 4.73
N ASP A 137 8.97 -5.04 5.83
CA ASP A 137 9.56 -5.40 7.12
C ASP A 137 10.47 -6.63 6.95
N THR A 138 9.96 -7.68 6.30
CA THR A 138 10.70 -8.92 6.02
C THR A 138 11.92 -8.68 5.11
N PHE A 139 11.75 -7.87 4.07
CA PHE A 139 12.83 -7.48 3.16
C PHE A 139 13.94 -6.76 3.92
N CYS A 140 13.60 -5.73 4.70
CA CYS A 140 14.59 -4.93 5.44
C CYS A 140 15.32 -5.74 6.51
N ASP A 141 14.62 -6.64 7.20
CA ASP A 141 15.23 -7.54 8.18
C ASP A 141 16.24 -8.47 7.50
N LEU A 142 15.88 -9.07 6.36
CA LEU A 142 16.79 -9.93 5.60
C LEU A 142 18.01 -9.16 5.07
N VAL A 143 17.85 -7.91 4.64
CA VAL A 143 19.00 -7.07 4.24
C VAL A 143 19.98 -6.95 5.39
N LEU A 144 19.50 -6.62 6.60
CA LEU A 144 20.35 -6.44 7.77
C LEU A 144 21.01 -7.74 8.23
N GLU A 145 20.34 -8.88 8.06
CA GLU A 145 20.92 -10.21 8.35
C GLU A 145 22.03 -10.59 7.36
N LEU A 146 21.85 -10.28 6.08
CA LEU A 146 22.81 -10.61 5.03
C LEU A 146 23.98 -9.64 4.93
N GLU A 147 23.79 -8.39 5.35
CA GLU A 147 24.75 -7.31 5.16
C GLU A 147 26.14 -7.61 5.73
N PRO A 148 26.30 -8.13 6.97
CA PRO A 148 27.63 -8.37 7.53
C PRO A 148 28.48 -9.36 6.71
N ALA A 149 27.84 -10.27 5.97
CA ALA A 149 28.51 -11.29 5.18
C ALA A 149 28.68 -10.92 3.69
N ARG A 150 27.85 -10.02 3.17
CA ARG A 150 27.77 -9.73 1.72
C ARG A 150 28.12 -8.28 1.37
N GLY A 151 27.92 -7.35 2.30
CA GLY A 151 28.09 -5.92 2.12
C GLY A 151 26.95 -5.25 1.34
N TRP A 152 26.69 -3.98 1.67
CA TRP A 152 25.60 -3.18 1.08
C TRP A 152 25.62 -3.06 -0.45
N VAL A 153 26.81 -2.87 -1.04
CA VAL A 153 26.95 -2.68 -2.50
C VAL A 153 26.45 -3.91 -3.25
N TYR A 154 26.93 -5.10 -2.84
CA TYR A 154 26.50 -6.34 -3.44
C TYR A 154 25.00 -6.57 -3.28
N LEU A 155 24.45 -6.34 -2.08
CA LEU A 155 23.01 -6.53 -1.85
C LEU A 155 22.16 -5.57 -2.69
N ALA A 156 22.57 -4.31 -2.84
CA ALA A 156 21.89 -3.35 -3.70
C ALA A 156 21.83 -3.83 -5.16
N ASP A 157 22.95 -4.32 -5.70
CA ASP A 157 23.04 -4.84 -7.07
C ASP A 157 22.11 -6.04 -7.35
N GLN A 158 21.62 -6.72 -6.31
CA GLN A 158 20.67 -7.81 -6.46
C GLN A 158 19.22 -7.33 -6.51
N THR A 159 18.91 -6.15 -5.97
CA THR A 159 17.55 -5.61 -5.92
C THR A 159 17.15 -4.97 -7.25
N GLN A 160 15.86 -5.01 -7.58
CA GLN A 160 15.35 -4.46 -8.84
C GLN A 160 15.26 -2.93 -8.81
N LEU A 161 15.01 -2.36 -7.63
CA LEU A 161 14.67 -0.94 -7.49
C LEU A 161 15.79 -0.08 -6.89
N HIS A 162 16.82 -0.67 -6.28
CA HIS A 162 17.85 0.08 -5.55
C HIS A 162 19.23 -0.14 -6.17
N THR A 163 19.56 0.72 -7.12
CA THR A 163 20.81 0.66 -7.89
C THR A 163 22.05 1.13 -7.11
N SER A 164 21.94 1.37 -5.79
CA SER A 164 23.08 1.80 -4.97
C SER A 164 22.96 1.37 -3.52
N ALA A 165 24.11 1.16 -2.87
CA ALA A 165 24.19 0.90 -1.42
C ALA A 165 23.46 1.97 -0.60
N ARG A 166 23.60 3.25 -0.98
CA ARG A 166 22.98 4.38 -0.27
C ARG A 166 21.46 4.33 -0.31
N THR A 167 20.87 4.03 -1.46
CA THR A 167 19.39 3.96 -1.59
C THR A 167 18.83 2.77 -0.81
N LEU A 168 19.54 1.63 -0.79
CA LEU A 168 19.15 0.48 0.02
C LEU A 168 19.26 0.78 1.53
N GLN A 169 20.33 1.44 1.98
CA GLN A 169 20.48 1.89 3.36
C GLN A 169 19.36 2.85 3.78
N GLN A 170 19.04 3.83 2.92
CA GLN A 170 17.98 4.79 3.19
C GLN A 170 16.63 4.08 3.33
N ARG A 171 16.32 3.12 2.45
CA ARG A 171 15.10 2.31 2.53
C ARG A 171 14.98 1.58 3.87
N VAL A 172 16.06 0.92 4.32
CA VAL A 172 16.08 0.25 5.63
C VAL A 172 15.90 1.28 6.76
N GLN A 173 16.57 2.42 6.69
CA GLN A 173 16.44 3.48 7.70
C GLN A 173 15.03 4.06 7.76
N ASP A 174 14.39 4.30 6.61
CA ASP A 174 13.02 4.80 6.51
C ASP A 174 12.04 3.78 7.10
N GLN A 175 12.22 2.50 6.76
CA GLN A 175 11.44 1.41 7.35
C GLN A 175 11.62 1.37 8.87
N ARG A 176 12.85 1.43 9.40
CA ARG A 176 13.11 1.43 10.84
C ARG A 176 12.52 2.64 11.56
N SER A 177 12.59 3.80 10.93
CA SER A 177 12.02 5.03 11.50
C SER A 177 10.50 4.93 11.60
N ALA A 178 9.84 4.41 10.55
CA ALA A 178 8.38 4.30 10.50
C ALA A 178 7.82 3.12 11.32
N ARG A 179 8.46 1.95 11.23
CA ARG A 179 7.93 0.66 11.67
C ARG A 179 8.67 0.07 12.88
N GLY A 180 9.88 0.54 13.17
CA GLY A 180 10.71 0.05 14.29
C GLY A 180 11.45 -1.26 14.00
N GLU A 181 12.09 -1.80 15.03
CA GLU A 181 12.84 -3.07 15.02
C GLU A 181 11.90 -4.30 15.11
N PRO A 182 12.40 -5.53 14.87
CA PRO A 182 11.62 -6.75 15.09
C PRO A 182 11.03 -6.78 16.51
N GLY A 183 9.72 -7.05 16.60
CA GLY A 183 8.97 -7.02 17.86
C GLY A 183 8.37 -5.65 18.23
N ASP A 184 8.64 -4.58 17.48
CA ASP A 184 8.00 -3.28 17.71
C ASP A 184 6.48 -3.36 17.41
N ALA A 185 5.66 -2.81 18.32
CA ALA A 185 4.20 -2.82 18.20
C ALA A 185 3.69 -2.09 16.95
N ARG A 186 4.48 -1.17 16.37
CA ARG A 186 4.16 -0.49 15.11
C ARG A 186 4.14 -1.43 13.91
N ARG A 187 4.76 -2.61 14.02
CA ARG A 187 4.77 -3.61 12.95
C ARG A 187 3.46 -4.39 12.84
N THR A 188 2.63 -4.38 13.88
CA THR A 188 1.34 -5.10 13.86
C THR A 188 0.36 -4.43 12.88
N PRO A 189 -0.18 -5.17 11.90
CA PRO A 189 -1.22 -4.65 11.00
C PRO A 189 -2.45 -4.23 11.80
N VAL A 190 -2.91 -2.99 11.63
CA VAL A 190 -4.13 -2.48 12.29
C VAL A 190 -4.88 -1.58 11.32
N GLN A 191 -6.18 -1.85 11.14
CA GLN A 191 -7.04 -0.95 10.38
C GLN A 191 -7.23 0.35 11.16
N ARG A 192 -6.95 1.49 10.51
CA ARG A 192 -7.12 2.82 11.08
C ARG A 192 -8.09 3.63 10.24
N TYR A 193 -9.09 4.22 10.90
CA TYR A 193 -10.02 5.16 10.30
C TYR A 193 -9.50 6.57 10.61
N LEU A 194 -8.78 7.15 9.67
CA LEU A 194 -8.29 8.54 9.74
C LEU A 194 -9.37 9.50 9.27
#